data_AF-A0A1Z8WK36-F1
#
_entry.id   AF-A0A1Z8WK36-F1
#
_cell.length_a   1.000
_cell.length_b   1.000
_cell.length_c   1.000
_cell.angle_alpha   90.00
_cell.angle_beta   90.00
_cell.angle_gamma   90.00
#
_symmetry.space_group_name_H-M   'P 1'
#
loop_
_entity.id
_entity.type
_entity.pdbx_description
1 polymer ?
#
loop_
_entity_poly.entity_id
_entity_poly.type
_entity_poly.pdbx_seq_one_letter_code
_entity_poly.pdbx_strand_id
1 'polypeptide(L)'
;MAGAPQIGEDTKVTLDLKTIGLIIGGVVSLTTMWFALQSDIALAMEMPEPVIDRVEYDLKDELIRQTIMDTQDDVDKILEDLKKIDERLYDIQRQR
;
A
#
# COMPACT_ATOMS: atom_id res chain seq x y z
N MET A 1 18.33 31.90 -33.70
CA MET A 1 17.27 30.98 -33.23
C MET A 1 16.46 30.61 -34.46
N ALA A 2 16.70 29.43 -35.04
CA ALA A 2 15.96 28.98 -36.22
C ALA A 2 14.64 28.35 -35.76
N GLY A 3 13.52 29.00 -36.10
CA GLY A 3 12.18 28.52 -35.77
C GLY A 3 11.87 27.20 -36.46
N ALA A 4 11.12 26.33 -35.78
CA ALA A 4 10.69 25.05 -36.33
C ALA A 4 9.91 25.25 -37.65
N PRO A 5 10.15 24.45 -38.69
CA PRO A 5 9.45 24.58 -39.95
C PRO A 5 7.95 24.31 -39.74
N GLN A 6 7.12 25.31 -40.06
CA GLN A 6 5.67 25.23 -39.95
C GLN A 6 5.11 24.45 -41.15
N ILE A 7 4.44 23.32 -40.89
CA ILE A 7 3.76 22.51 -41.90
C ILE A 7 2.40 23.17 -42.21
N GLY A 8 2.21 23.66 -43.44
CA GLY A 8 0.95 24.24 -43.92
C GLY A 8 0.16 23.28 -44.83
N GLU A 9 -1.10 23.61 -45.14
CA GLU A 9 -2.05 22.76 -45.89
C GLU A 9 -1.57 22.32 -47.29
N ASP A 10 -0.69 23.10 -47.94
CA ASP A 10 -0.11 22.77 -49.25
C ASP A 10 1.17 21.92 -49.17
N THR A 11 1.59 21.51 -47.97
CA THR A 11 2.83 20.74 -47.78
C THR A 11 2.62 19.29 -48.21
N LYS A 12 3.12 18.93 -49.39
CA LYS A 12 3.15 17.53 -49.84
C LYS A 12 4.17 16.74 -49.03
N VAL A 13 3.70 16.08 -47.98
CA VAL A 13 4.52 15.13 -47.21
C VAL A 13 4.66 13.85 -48.02
N THR A 14 5.79 13.67 -48.70
CA THR A 14 6.14 12.39 -49.35
C THR A 14 6.64 11.42 -48.29
N LEU A 15 5.71 10.78 -47.59
CA LEU A 15 6.03 9.70 -46.66
C LEU A 15 6.46 8.47 -47.45
N ASP A 16 7.74 8.09 -47.33
CA ASP A 16 8.23 6.83 -47.87
C ASP A 16 7.51 5.64 -47.23
N LEU A 17 7.23 4.60 -48.02
CA LEU A 17 6.54 3.39 -47.58
C LEU A 17 7.21 2.74 -46.36
N LYS A 18 8.54 2.87 -46.26
CA LYS A 18 9.34 2.40 -45.11
C LYS A 18 9.04 3.17 -43.82
N THR A 19 8.84 4.48 -43.91
CA THR A 19 8.49 5.34 -42.77
C THR A 19 7.05 5.08 -42.32
N ILE A 20 6.12 4.91 -43.27
CA ILE A 20 4.74 4.51 -42.98
C ILE A 20 4.73 3.13 -42.30
N GLY A 21 5.49 2.16 -42.81
CA GLY A 21 5.61 0.83 -42.21
C GLY A 21 6.18 0.86 -40.79
N LEU A 22 7.16 1.74 -40.51
CA LEU A 22 7.70 1.94 -39.17
C LEU A 22 6.65 2.54 -38.22
N ILE A 23 5.91 3.55 -38.66
CA ILE A 23 4.86 4.19 -37.85
C ILE A 23 3.76 3.18 -37.54
N ILE A 24 3.29 2.43 -38.54
CA ILE A 24 2.28 1.40 -38.36
C ILE A 24 2.79 0.30 -37.42
N GLY A 25 4.03 -0.17 -37.60
CA GLY A 25 4.64 -1.15 -36.71
C GLY A 25 4.75 -0.64 -35.25
N GLY A 26 5.14 0.63 -35.08
CA GLY A 26 5.17 1.30 -33.78
C GLY A 26 3.79 1.36 -33.14
N VAL A 27 2.77 1.78 -33.88
CA VAL A 27 1.38 1.86 -33.39
C VAL A 27 0.87 0.47 -33.00
N VAL A 28 1.06 -0.55 -33.84
CA VAL A 28 0.66 -1.92 -33.54
C VAL A 28 1.35 -2.43 -32.27
N SER A 29 2.65 -2.18 -32.10
CA SER A 29 3.37 -2.60 -30.89
C SER A 29 2.81 -1.98 -29.61
N LEU A 30 2.48 -0.67 -29.62
CA LEU A 30 1.91 0.01 -28.46
C LEU A 30 0.49 -0.46 -28.17
N THR A 31 -0.32 -0.65 -29.21
CA THR A 31 -1.70 -1.13 -29.07
C THR A 31 -1.74 -2.57 -28.53
N THR A 32 -0.87 -3.46 -29.02
CA THR A 32 -0.79 -4.84 -28.51
C THR A 32 -0.35 -4.89 -27.05
N MET A 33 0.63 -4.09 -26.65
CA MET A 33 1.04 -3.97 -25.25
C MET A 33 -0.10 -3.46 -24.35
N TRP A 34 -0.83 -2.43 -24.80
CA TRP A 34 -1.96 -1.89 -24.04
C TRP A 34 -3.06 -2.94 -23.82
N PHE A 35 -3.43 -3.68 -24.87
CA PHE A 35 -4.46 -4.71 -24.75
C PHE A 35 -4.03 -5.90 -23.88
N ALA A 36 -2.76 -6.32 -23.96
CA ALA A 36 -2.22 -7.36 -23.10
C ALA A 36 -2.25 -6.93 -21.62
N LEU A 37 -1.85 -5.69 -21.32
CA LEU A 37 -1.91 -5.17 -19.96
C LEU A 37 -3.35 -5.04 -19.45
N GLN A 38 -4.27 -4.61 -20.32
CA GLN A 38 -5.68 -4.52 -19.97
C GLN A 38 -6.29 -5.89 -19.66
N SER A 39 -5.91 -6.95 -20.40
CA SER A 39 -6.38 -8.30 -20.12
C SER A 39 -5.84 -8.86 -18.80
N ASP A 40 -4.57 -8.58 -18.49
CA ASP A 40 -3.95 -9.03 -17.23
C ASP A 40 -4.59 -8.32 -16.03
N ILE A 41 -4.90 -7.02 -16.17
CA ILE A 41 -5.62 -6.26 -15.13
C ILE A 41 -7.03 -6.81 -14.93
N ALA A 42 -7.77 -7.08 -16.01
CA ALA A 42 -9.12 -7.65 -15.90
C ALA A 42 -9.11 -9.02 -15.20
N LEU A 43 -8.16 -9.88 -15.54
CA LEU A 43 -7.97 -11.17 -14.88
C LEU A 43 -7.63 -11.00 -13.38
N ALA A 44 -6.76 -10.04 -13.05
CA ALA A 44 -6.39 -9.74 -11.67
C ALA A 44 -7.55 -9.17 -10.84
N MET A 45 -8.50 -8.48 -11.47
CA MET A 45 -9.72 -7.99 -10.83
C MET A 45 -10.75 -9.11 -10.59
N GLU A 46 -10.69 -10.20 -11.36
CA GLU A 46 -11.54 -11.39 -11.18
C GLU A 46 -10.95 -12.41 -10.19
N MET A 47 -9.64 -12.35 -9.93
CA MET A 47 -9.03 -13.16 -8.88
C MET A 47 -9.59 -12.70 -7.53
N PRO A 48 -10.21 -13.61 -6.73
CA PRO A 48 -10.77 -13.23 -5.44
C PRO A 48 -9.67 -12.68 -4.52
N GLU A 49 -10.03 -11.71 -3.67
CA GLU A 49 -9.15 -11.21 -2.62
C GLU A 49 -8.53 -12.39 -1.85
N PRO A 50 -7.25 -12.30 -1.45
CA PRO A 50 -6.60 -13.37 -0.73
C PRO A 50 -7.50 -13.77 0.44
N VAL A 51 -7.98 -15.01 0.41
CA VAL A 51 -8.85 -15.56 1.43
C VAL A 51 -8.12 -15.33 2.75
N ILE A 52 -8.72 -14.61 3.70
CA ILE A 52 -8.13 -14.45 5.04
C ILE A 52 -7.83 -15.87 5.53
N ASP A 53 -6.55 -16.20 5.53
CA ASP A 53 -6.11 -17.55 5.80
C ASP A 53 -6.46 -17.82 7.26
N ARG A 54 -6.93 -19.02 7.59
CA ARG A 54 -7.30 -19.36 8.98
C ARG A 54 -6.13 -19.10 9.95
N VAL A 55 -4.91 -19.18 9.42
CA VAL A 55 -3.66 -18.82 10.08
C VAL A 55 -3.64 -17.36 10.57
N GLU A 56 -4.19 -16.40 9.82
CA GLU A 56 -4.25 -15.00 10.24
C GLU A 56 -5.28 -14.80 11.36
N TYR A 57 -6.40 -15.52 11.34
CA TYR A 57 -7.38 -15.49 12.42
C TYR A 57 -6.81 -16.07 13.71
N ASP A 58 -6.17 -17.24 13.64
CA ASP A 58 -5.56 -17.89 14.80
C ASP A 58 -4.43 -17.02 15.37
N LEU A 59 -3.59 -16.43 14.50
CA LEU A 59 -2.51 -15.53 14.91
C LEU A 59 -3.05 -14.25 15.57
N LYS A 60 -4.13 -13.65 15.04
CA LYS A 60 -4.74 -12.48 15.66
C LYS A 60 -5.40 -12.81 17.01
N ASP A 61 -6.07 -13.97 17.14
CA ASP A 61 -6.69 -14.38 18.41
C ASP A 61 -5.63 -14.61 19.50
N GLU A 62 -4.52 -15.28 19.16
CA GLU A 62 -3.40 -15.48 20.07
C GLU A 62 -2.77 -14.15 20.51
N LEU A 63 -2.50 -13.24 19.57
CA LEU A 63 -1.91 -11.93 19.86
C LEU A 63 -2.82 -11.05 20.73
N ILE A 64 -4.12 -11.03 20.43
CA ILE A 64 -5.10 -10.25 21.23
C ILE A 64 -5.18 -10.83 22.64
N ARG A 65 -5.25 -12.16 22.78
CA ARG A 65 -5.30 -12.81 24.09
C ARG A 65 -4.03 -12.55 24.90
N GLN A 66 -2.86 -12.65 24.29
CA GLN A 66 -1.59 -12.35 24.96
C GLN A 66 -1.54 -10.90 25.44
N THR A 67 -1.89 -9.95 24.58
CA THR A 67 -1.89 -8.51 24.92
C THR A 67 -2.83 -8.20 26.09
N ILE A 68 -3.97 -8.89 26.17
CA ILE A 68 -4.93 -8.75 27.28
C ILE A 68 -4.36 -9.30 28.59
N MET A 69 -3.62 -10.40 28.57
CA MET A 69 -2.96 -10.94 29.76
C MET A 69 -1.84 -10.01 30.24
N ASP A 70 -1.00 -9.53 29.32
CA ASP A 70 0.10 -8.61 29.64
C ASP A 70 -0.43 -7.30 30.24
N THR A 71 -1.52 -6.76 29.70
CA THR A 71 -2.16 -5.54 30.23
C THR A 71 -2.75 -5.76 31.63
N GLN A 72 -3.31 -6.94 31.92
CA GLN A 72 -3.83 -7.26 33.25
C GLN A 72 -2.69 -7.34 34.27
N ASP A 73 -1.61 -8.03 33.95
CA ASP A 73 -0.43 -8.11 34.81
C ASP A 73 0.16 -6.72 35.10
N ASP A 74 0.14 -5.83 34.10
CA ASP A 74 0.62 -4.45 34.26
C ASP A 74 -0.32 -3.61 35.13
N VAL A 75 -1.65 -3.81 35.04
CA VAL A 75 -2.61 -3.17 35.96
C VAL A 75 -2.38 -3.62 37.39
N ASP A 76 -2.13 -4.91 37.62
CA ASP A 76 -1.88 -5.44 38.96
C ASP A 76 -0.60 -4.86 39.58
N LYS A 77 0.49 -4.75 38.81
CA LYS A 77 1.72 -4.07 39.25
C LYS A 77 1.49 -2.61 39.58
N ILE A 78 0.72 -1.89 38.76
CA ILE A 78 0.36 -0.49 39.01
C ILE A 78 -0.40 -0.37 40.34
N LEU A 79 -1.34 -1.29 40.62
CA LEU A 79 -2.08 -1.29 41.88
C LEU A 79 -1.17 -1.55 43.09
N GLU A 80 -0.20 -2.44 42.99
CA GLU A 80 0.79 -2.65 44.06
C GLU A 80 1.64 -1.41 44.31
N ASP A 81 2.12 -0.77 43.25
CA ASP A 81 2.95 0.42 43.39
C ASP A 81 2.14 1.61 43.92
N LEU A 82 0.86 1.74 43.56
CA LEU A 82 -0.05 2.71 44.18
C LEU A 82 -0.22 2.49 45.68
N LYS A 83 -0.36 1.23 46.14
CA LYS A 83 -0.42 0.91 47.58
C LYS A 83 0.87 1.33 48.30
N LYS A 84 2.04 1.03 47.73
CA LYS A 84 3.33 1.45 48.31
C LYS A 84 3.48 2.97 48.35
N ILE A 85 2.98 3.68 47.33
CA ILE A 85 2.99 5.14 47.31
C ILE A 85 2.10 5.69 48.43
N ASP A 86 0.90 5.13 48.61
CA ASP A 86 -0.04 5.53 49.67
C ASP A 86 0.56 5.30 51.07
N GLU A 87 1.16 4.13 51.31
CA GLU A 87 1.88 3.84 52.57
C GLU A 87 2.99 4.85 52.85
N ARG A 88 3.83 5.16 51.86
CA ARG A 88 4.90 6.16 52.01
C ARG A 88 4.35 7.55 52.25
N LEU A 89 3.24 7.91 51.59
CA LEU A 89 2.58 9.21 51.78
C LEU A 89 2.03 9.32 53.21
N TYR A 90 1.42 8.26 53.71
CA TYR A 90 0.92 8.16 55.08
C TYR A 90 2.05 8.34 56.11
N ASP A 91 3.18 7.66 55.92
CA ASP A 91 4.35 7.80 56.80
C ASP A 91 4.91 9.23 56.81
N ILE A 92 4.98 9.88 55.64
CA ILE A 92 5.43 11.27 55.51
C ILE A 92 4.45 12.23 56.21
N GLN A 93 3.14 12.00 56.07
CA GLN A 93 2.12 12.82 56.76
C GLN A 93 2.15 12.63 58.27
N ARG A 94 2.43 11.41 58.76
CA ARG A 94 2.53 11.11 60.19
C ARG A 94 3.79 11.70 60.86
N GLN A 95 4.85 11.93 60.09
CA GLN A 95 6.08 12.55 60.57
C GLN A 95 6.05 14.09 60.60
N ARG A 96 4.96 14.71 60.10
CA ARG A 96 4.69 16.16 60.24
C ARG A 96 3.88 16.45 61.49
#